data_AF-A0AAD6DHE3-F1
#
_entry.id   AF-A0AAD6DHE3-F1
#
_cell.length_a   1.000
_cell.length_b   1.000
_cell.length_c   1.000
_cell.angle_alpha   90.00
_cell.angle_beta   90.00
_cell.angle_gamma   90.00
#
_symmetry.space_group_name_H-M   'P 1'
#
loop_
_entity.id
_entity.type
_entity.pdbx_description
1 polymer ?
#
loop_
_entity_poly.entity_id
_entity_poly.type
_entity_poly.pdbx_seq_one_letter_code
_entity_poly.pdbx_strand_id
1 'polypeptide(L)'
;MWINLDWRFCSTVKKYIKPGFIPGLPSAQTQMGATDKIWEKQEVYTEQLRVKDRGQSPSIIYENTEVFIVIASAKIIQKCPQCREIFTNTFCMPQTLWTDAIQNSNGYFGCESTSSPTSGPGLNTWAYFEIKHLELDLNYEWSQIRIFTRWQSNPNQTAILLFDPTERIVHTPEPNPTHLKDPFWIYAHILDEIVQLQDSAVWAIRDQIRPIEKAPKPVGRPQPDYRRLHDIARHTVHITETLDVISQNIEQILRHHLRYTNTKNHNSTTDTMTESRRQQIFMDVHSRLEFAQSCLNSLRHRAIANEKRLQNEIQLAFNTVAQHDASLSVKISHAMMSDSTALKTLAFVTFIFLPPTFISSLFSMTFFNYDNGVFSVAGEIWIYWAFAIPTTLVSTIVWQFWHKISPKERKEAPLKNAATFSLRDIV
;
A
#
# COMPACT_ATOMS: atom_id res chain seq x y z
N MET A 1 40.50 16.54 23.03
CA MET A 1 40.95 15.40 22.21
C MET A 1 40.32 15.57 20.84
N TRP A 2 41.09 16.02 19.87
CA TRP A 2 40.60 16.36 18.53
C TRP A 2 40.50 15.07 17.72
N ILE A 3 39.28 14.64 17.40
CA ILE A 3 39.05 13.55 16.47
C ILE A 3 38.55 14.21 15.19
N ASN A 4 39.42 14.20 14.17
CA ASN A 4 39.04 14.44 12.77
C ASN A 4 37.93 13.45 12.41
N LEU A 5 36.71 13.95 12.29
CA LEU A 5 35.61 13.27 11.62
C LEU A 5 35.38 14.04 10.32
N ASP A 6 35.12 13.31 9.25
CA ASP A 6 34.92 13.84 7.90
C ASP A 6 33.39 14.02 7.71
N TRP A 7 32.93 15.25 7.39
CA TRP A 7 31.55 15.71 7.60
C TRP A 7 30.77 15.93 6.28
N ARG A 8 29.87 15.00 5.93
CA ARG A 8 28.98 15.06 4.74
C ARG A 8 27.47 14.94 5.06
N PHE A 9 27.02 15.41 6.23
CA PHE A 9 25.73 14.97 6.82
C PHE A 9 24.53 15.92 6.65
N CYS A 10 24.76 17.15 6.21
CA CYS A 10 23.71 18.09 5.79
C CYS A 10 24.02 18.47 4.34
N SER A 11 23.12 18.14 3.42
CA SER A 11 23.39 18.37 1.99
C SER A 11 23.15 19.83 1.59
N THR A 12 22.27 20.55 2.28
CA THR A 12 21.97 21.95 1.99
C THR A 12 21.28 22.63 3.18
N VAL A 13 21.65 23.89 3.44
CA VAL A 13 20.84 24.82 4.26
C VAL A 13 20.34 25.95 3.35
N LYS A 14 19.11 26.41 3.57
CA LYS A 14 18.56 27.58 2.88
C LYS A 14 18.13 28.60 3.93
N LYS A 15 18.47 29.86 3.72
CA LYS A 15 18.13 30.97 4.64
C LYS A 15 17.25 31.97 3.93
N TYR A 16 16.33 32.54 4.68
CA TYR A 16 15.45 33.61 4.22
C TYR A 16 15.65 34.82 5.14
N ILE A 17 16.31 35.85 4.64
CA ILE A 17 16.74 37.03 5.40
C ILE A 17 15.78 38.19 5.12
N LYS A 18 15.49 38.99 6.15
CA LYS A 18 14.65 40.19 6.04
C LYS A 18 15.28 41.24 5.11
N PRO A 19 14.54 41.85 4.17
CA PRO A 19 15.09 42.87 3.28
C PRO A 19 15.56 44.12 4.06
N GLY A 20 16.78 44.61 3.73
CA GLY A 20 17.36 45.86 4.26
C GLY A 20 18.52 45.70 5.26
N PHE A 21 19.00 44.49 5.54
CA PHE A 21 20.13 44.27 6.44
C PHE A 21 21.39 43.81 5.67
N ILE A 22 22.39 44.70 5.56
CA ILE A 22 23.74 44.36 5.09
C ILE A 22 24.60 44.09 6.34
N PRO A 23 25.27 42.92 6.46
CA PRO A 23 26.16 42.66 7.59
C PRO A 23 27.31 43.68 7.62
N GLY A 24 27.38 44.52 8.66
CA GLY A 24 28.53 45.38 8.92
C GLY A 24 28.36 46.90 8.69
N LEU A 25 27.16 47.42 8.42
CA LEU A 25 26.93 48.88 8.40
C LEU A 25 25.90 49.33 9.45
N PRO A 26 26.12 50.44 10.17
CA PRO A 26 25.13 51.00 11.07
C PRO A 26 23.90 51.46 10.29
N SER A 27 22.73 51.20 10.87
CA SER A 27 21.40 51.54 10.38
C SER A 27 21.28 53.01 9.95
N ALA A 28 21.30 53.26 8.65
CA ALA A 28 20.82 54.50 8.05
C ALA A 28 19.59 54.18 7.18
N GLN A 29 18.56 54.99 7.37
CA GLN A 29 17.26 54.93 6.73
C GLN A 29 17.37 54.75 5.21
N THR A 30 16.68 53.77 4.65
CA THR A 30 16.36 53.79 3.22
C THR A 30 14.94 53.24 3.03
N GLN A 31 14.02 54.16 2.74
CA GLN A 31 12.74 53.83 2.11
C GLN A 31 13.06 53.28 0.72
N MET A 32 12.92 51.96 0.52
CA MET A 32 12.87 51.36 -0.80
C MET A 32 11.56 50.58 -0.94
N GLY A 33 10.82 50.92 -2.00
CA GLY A 33 9.55 50.32 -2.35
C GLY A 33 9.67 48.82 -2.60
N ALA A 34 8.53 48.14 -2.42
CA ALA A 34 8.34 46.72 -2.64
C ALA A 34 8.82 46.27 -4.04
N THR A 35 10.09 45.89 -4.14
CA THR A 35 10.70 45.31 -5.34
C THR A 35 11.74 44.29 -4.90
N ASP A 36 11.47 43.04 -5.28
CA ASP A 36 12.28 41.81 -5.23
C ASP A 36 13.10 41.50 -3.96
N LYS A 37 12.56 40.57 -3.15
CA LYS A 37 13.33 39.87 -2.11
C LYS A 37 14.43 39.02 -2.79
N ILE A 38 15.68 39.46 -2.71
CA ILE A 38 16.84 38.67 -3.19
C ILE A 38 17.15 37.57 -2.17
N TRP A 39 17.13 36.31 -2.63
CA TRP A 39 17.29 35.11 -1.81
C TRP A 39 18.76 34.72 -1.64
N GLU A 40 19.19 34.35 -0.43
CA GLU A 40 20.56 33.87 -0.18
C GLU A 40 20.56 32.38 0.21
N LYS A 41 21.01 31.53 -0.72
CA LYS A 41 21.23 30.09 -0.44
C LYS A 41 22.61 29.94 0.21
N GLN A 42 22.67 29.32 1.39
CA GLN A 42 23.93 29.07 2.10
C GLN A 42 24.02 27.62 2.57
N GLU A 43 24.95 26.84 2.01
CA GLU A 43 25.24 25.49 2.51
C GLU A 43 25.99 25.56 3.83
N VAL A 44 25.52 24.81 4.83
CA VAL A 44 26.00 24.87 6.20
C VAL A 44 26.28 23.47 6.71
N TYR A 45 27.46 23.27 7.27
CA TYR A 45 27.93 21.98 7.77
C TYR A 45 27.57 21.78 9.25
N THR A 46 27.44 20.53 9.70
CA THR A 46 27.06 20.18 11.09
C THR A 46 28.03 20.76 12.13
N GLU A 47 29.28 21.02 11.75
CA GLU A 47 30.29 21.67 12.57
C GLU A 47 29.95 23.13 12.88
N GLN A 48 29.25 23.82 11.98
CA GLN A 48 28.78 25.19 12.15
C GLN A 48 27.51 25.24 13.02
N LEU A 49 26.78 24.12 13.12
CA LEU A 49 25.70 23.90 14.08
C LEU A 49 26.23 23.59 15.50
N ARG A 50 27.55 23.45 15.69
CA ARG A 50 28.11 23.30 17.03
C ARG A 50 27.90 24.58 17.81
N VAL A 51 27.26 24.40 18.96
CA VAL A 51 27.15 25.44 19.95
C VAL A 51 28.50 25.56 20.68
N LYS A 52 29.11 26.75 20.69
CA LYS A 52 30.36 26.98 21.44
C LYS A 52 30.17 26.81 22.95
N ASP A 53 28.97 27.10 23.46
CA ASP A 53 28.56 26.94 24.86
C ASP A 53 27.26 26.14 24.95
N ARG A 54 27.15 25.16 25.86
CA ARG A 54 25.87 24.44 26.07
C ARG A 54 24.76 25.45 26.42
N GLY A 55 23.85 25.69 25.47
CA GLY A 55 22.73 26.60 25.64
C GLY A 55 22.73 27.86 24.77
N GLN A 56 23.62 28.02 23.79
CA GLN A 56 23.39 29.01 22.71
C GLN A 56 22.67 28.36 21.51
N SER A 57 21.88 29.14 20.77
CA SER A 57 21.45 28.71 19.44
C SER A 57 22.70 28.59 18.54
N PRO A 58 22.78 27.61 17.63
CA PRO A 58 23.90 27.51 16.71
C PRO A 58 24.10 28.84 15.97
N SER A 59 25.36 29.20 15.71
CA SER A 59 25.81 30.46 15.07
C SER A 59 25.21 30.76 13.68
N ILE A 60 24.30 29.92 13.21
CA ILE A 60 23.59 29.98 11.93
C ILE A 60 22.21 30.61 12.08
N ILE A 61 21.61 30.56 13.27
CA ILE A 61 20.29 31.16 13.58
C ILE A 61 20.54 32.61 14.00
N TYR A 62 20.66 33.48 13.00
CA TYR A 62 20.76 34.92 13.23
C TYR A 62 19.37 35.49 13.51
N GLU A 63 19.28 36.54 14.34
CA GLU A 63 18.02 37.24 14.65
C GLU A 63 17.29 37.78 13.40
N ASN A 64 17.99 37.93 12.27
CA ASN A 64 17.48 38.48 11.02
C ASN A 64 16.89 37.44 10.04
N THR A 65 16.93 36.15 10.39
CA THR A 65 16.44 35.06 9.53
C THR A 65 14.97 34.76 9.84
N GLU A 66 14.06 34.89 8.87
CA GLU A 66 12.62 34.61 9.05
C GLU A 66 12.32 33.11 8.89
N VAL A 67 12.99 32.45 7.94
CA VAL A 67 12.86 31.01 7.72
C VAL A 67 14.25 30.42 7.49
N PHE A 68 14.49 29.24 8.05
CA PHE A 68 15.68 28.46 7.74
C PHE A 68 15.32 27.00 7.52
N ILE A 69 15.84 26.41 6.44
CA ILE A 69 15.59 25.02 6.05
C ILE A 69 16.91 24.25 6.19
N VAL A 70 16.88 23.12 6.89
CA VAL A 70 17.99 22.18 7.03
C VAL A 70 17.59 20.87 6.39
N ILE A 71 18.36 20.40 5.41
CA ILE A 71 18.20 19.07 4.84
C ILE A 71 19.25 18.15 5.46
N ALA A 72 18.80 17.08 6.10
CA ALA A 72 19.67 16.13 6.81
C ALA A 72 19.23 14.68 6.63
N SER A 73 20.10 13.73 6.96
CA SER A 73 19.73 12.31 6.95
C SER A 73 19.31 11.83 8.33
N ALA A 74 18.06 11.39 8.49
CA ALA A 74 17.55 10.84 9.76
C ALA A 74 18.29 9.54 10.12
N LYS A 75 18.57 8.68 9.13
CA LYS A 75 19.29 7.41 9.35
C LYS A 75 20.67 7.62 9.96
N ILE A 76 21.37 8.66 9.52
CA ILE A 76 22.71 9.00 10.04
C ILE A 76 22.58 9.61 11.44
N ILE A 77 21.69 10.58 11.62
CA ILE A 77 21.49 11.23 12.93
C ILE A 77 21.10 10.19 13.98
N GLN A 78 20.21 9.26 13.65
CA GLN A 78 19.75 8.22 14.59
C GLN A 78 20.90 7.34 15.11
N LYS A 79 21.84 6.96 14.24
CA LYS A 79 23.01 6.13 14.59
C LYS A 79 24.09 6.89 15.37
N CYS A 80 24.00 8.21 15.44
CA CYS A 80 24.98 9.09 16.08
C CYS A 80 24.42 9.70 17.38
N PRO A 81 24.78 9.18 18.57
CA PRO A 81 24.25 9.68 19.85
C PRO A 81 24.46 11.18 20.06
N GLN A 82 25.65 11.69 19.70
CA GLN A 82 25.97 13.12 19.79
C GLN A 82 25.11 13.97 18.85
N CYS A 83 24.83 13.48 17.63
CA CYS A 83 23.99 14.17 16.66
C CYS A 83 22.55 14.27 17.16
N ARG A 84 21.99 13.18 17.71
CA ARG A 84 20.67 13.19 18.34
C ARG A 84 20.59 14.22 19.46
N GLU A 85 21.59 14.24 20.34
CA GLU A 85 21.65 15.20 21.45
C GLU A 85 21.69 16.65 20.94
N ILE A 86 22.51 16.94 19.91
CA ILE A 86 22.59 18.27 19.31
C ILE A 86 21.23 18.68 18.72
N PHE A 87 20.60 17.84 17.90
CA PHE A 87 19.32 18.18 17.27
C PHE A 87 18.20 18.34 18.31
N THR A 88 18.11 17.42 19.28
CA THR A 88 17.13 17.51 20.37
C THR A 88 17.31 18.79 21.17
N ASN A 89 18.53 19.12 21.60
CA ASN A 89 18.77 20.30 22.43
C ASN A 89 18.60 21.60 21.64
N THR A 90 18.98 21.61 20.36
CA THR A 90 18.92 22.81 19.50
C THR A 90 17.48 23.17 19.12
N PHE A 91 16.66 22.19 18.77
CA PHE A 91 15.31 22.41 18.26
C PHE A 91 14.21 22.01 19.25
N CYS A 92 14.58 21.62 20.47
CA CYS A 92 13.69 21.05 21.49
C CYS A 92 12.89 19.85 20.96
N MET A 93 13.52 18.98 20.17
CA MET A 93 12.82 17.84 19.57
C MET A 93 12.46 16.79 20.63
N PRO A 94 11.30 16.13 20.56
CA PRO A 94 10.99 14.97 21.38
C PRO A 94 11.99 13.83 21.15
N GLN A 95 12.50 13.24 22.24
CA GLN A 95 13.39 12.07 22.14
C GLN A 95 12.73 10.86 21.48
N THR A 96 11.39 10.78 21.56
CA THR A 96 10.59 9.72 20.93
C THR A 96 10.76 9.69 19.41
N LEU A 97 11.07 10.82 18.77
CA LEU A 97 11.31 10.87 17.32
C LEU A 97 12.48 10.00 16.86
N TRP A 98 13.44 9.72 17.75
CA TRP A 98 14.61 8.92 17.43
C TRP A 98 14.42 7.42 17.65
N THR A 99 13.24 7.00 18.13
CA THR A 99 12.92 5.59 18.38
C THR A 99 12.60 4.85 17.08
N ASP A 100 12.96 3.56 17.03
CA ASP A 100 12.67 2.72 15.87
C ASP A 100 11.17 2.60 15.57
N ALA A 101 10.32 2.68 16.61
CA ALA A 101 8.87 2.65 16.45
C ALA A 101 8.35 3.82 15.59
N ILE A 102 8.83 5.04 15.85
CA ILE A 102 8.46 6.22 15.05
C ILE A 102 9.09 6.14 13.66
N GLN A 103 10.36 5.73 13.57
CA GLN A 103 11.09 5.67 12.30
C GLN A 103 10.54 4.61 11.32
N ASN A 104 9.94 3.54 11.84
CA ASN A 104 9.34 2.45 11.05
C ASN A 104 7.81 2.56 10.90
N SER A 105 7.20 3.60 11.45
CA SER A 105 5.80 3.93 11.17
C SER A 105 5.58 4.18 9.68
N ASN A 106 4.32 4.14 9.23
CA ASN A 106 3.86 4.49 7.88
C ASN A 106 3.38 5.96 7.76
N GLY A 107 3.40 6.70 8.86
CA GLY A 107 3.04 8.12 8.92
C GLY A 107 2.64 8.56 10.32
N TYR A 108 2.78 9.86 10.60
CA TYR A 108 2.33 10.47 11.85
C TYR A 108 2.26 11.99 11.76
N PHE A 109 1.56 12.60 12.70
CA PHE A 109 1.66 14.03 13.01
C PHE A 109 1.73 14.23 14.53
N GLY A 110 2.51 15.21 14.97
CA GLY A 110 2.51 15.68 16.34
C GLY A 110 2.80 17.17 16.46
N CYS A 111 2.36 17.75 17.57
CA CYS A 111 2.46 19.16 17.85
C CYS A 111 2.55 19.39 19.36
N GLU A 112 3.53 20.17 19.78
CA GLU A 112 3.75 20.50 21.18
C GLU A 112 4.18 21.98 21.33
N SER A 113 3.72 22.60 22.42
CA SER A 113 4.26 23.89 22.85
C SER A 113 5.51 23.62 23.68
N THR A 114 6.62 24.24 23.31
CA THR A 114 7.90 24.11 24.01
C THR A 114 8.33 25.45 24.58
N SER A 115 9.11 25.41 25.64
CA SER A 115 9.82 26.59 26.16
C SER A 115 11.27 26.22 26.32
N SER A 116 12.14 26.85 25.53
CA SER A 116 13.59 26.71 25.70
C SER A 116 14.10 27.85 26.58
N PRO A 117 15.01 27.57 27.54
CA PRO A 117 15.73 28.63 28.26
C PRO A 117 16.50 29.57 27.32
N THR A 118 16.86 29.09 26.14
CA THR A 118 17.84 29.71 25.24
C THR A 118 17.20 30.40 24.05
N SER A 119 16.06 29.87 23.59
CA SER A 119 15.35 30.34 22.40
C SER A 119 13.90 30.73 22.70
N GLY A 120 13.50 30.75 23.98
CA GLY A 120 12.17 31.15 24.43
C GLY A 120 11.05 30.15 24.07
N PRO A 121 9.78 30.58 24.25
CA PRO A 121 8.61 29.78 23.90
C PRO A 121 8.48 29.61 22.38
N GLY A 122 8.11 28.41 21.96
CA GLY A 122 7.89 28.08 20.56
C GLY A 122 6.89 26.95 20.37
N LEU A 123 6.42 26.77 19.15
CA LEU A 123 5.57 25.65 18.75
C LEU A 123 6.39 24.69 17.89
N ASN A 124 6.52 23.45 18.34
CA ASN A 124 7.14 22.40 17.57
C ASN A 124 6.05 21.57 16.89
N THR A 125 6.27 21.22 15.63
CA THR A 125 5.43 20.25 14.93
C THR A 125 6.31 19.26 14.18
N TRP A 126 5.83 18.04 14.00
CA TRP A 126 6.52 17.03 13.21
C TRP A 126 5.52 16.19 12.45
N ALA A 127 5.87 15.85 11.23
CA ALA A 127 5.03 15.02 10.39
C ALA A 127 5.87 14.07 9.54
N TYR A 128 5.29 12.91 9.29
CA TYR A 128 5.80 11.95 8.34
C TYR A 128 4.68 11.54 7.38
N PHE A 129 4.96 11.69 6.10
CA PHE A 129 4.11 11.24 5.01
C PHE A 129 4.91 10.31 4.11
N GLU A 130 4.27 9.23 3.71
CA GLU A 130 4.85 8.23 2.82
C GLU A 130 3.91 8.06 1.62
N ILE A 131 4.48 8.03 0.43
CA ILE A 131 3.74 7.89 -0.82
C ILE A 131 4.38 6.78 -1.64
N LYS A 132 3.56 5.84 -2.11
CA LYS A 132 4.00 4.78 -3.00
C LYS A 132 3.71 5.16 -4.44
N HIS A 133 4.73 5.12 -5.29
CA HIS A 133 4.61 5.29 -6.73
C HIS A 133 4.64 3.93 -7.41
N LEU A 134 3.73 3.71 -8.36
CA LEU A 134 3.63 2.48 -9.13
C LEU A 134 3.89 2.81 -10.60
N GLU A 135 4.87 2.14 -11.19
CA GLU A 135 5.19 2.24 -12.61
C GLU A 135 4.35 1.24 -13.43
N LEU A 136 4.36 1.38 -14.76
CA LEU A 136 3.56 0.55 -15.67
C LEU A 136 3.95 -0.93 -15.64
N ASP A 137 5.21 -1.23 -15.35
CA ASP A 137 5.77 -2.58 -15.23
C ASP A 137 5.61 -3.20 -13.83
N LEU A 138 4.84 -2.53 -12.95
CA LEU A 138 4.66 -2.88 -11.54
C LEU A 138 5.90 -2.71 -10.66
N ASN A 139 6.97 -2.10 -11.17
CA ASN A 139 8.02 -1.57 -10.31
C ASN A 139 7.45 -0.42 -9.47
N TYR A 140 8.05 -0.20 -8.31
CA TYR A 140 7.57 0.80 -7.39
C TYR A 140 8.71 1.50 -6.68
N GLU A 141 8.44 2.74 -6.32
CA GLU A 141 9.33 3.59 -5.52
C GLU A 141 8.53 4.21 -4.39
N TRP A 142 9.22 4.51 -3.30
CA TRP A 142 8.64 5.19 -2.15
C TRP A 142 9.21 6.60 -2.06
N SER A 143 8.33 7.59 -1.95
CA SER A 143 8.68 8.95 -1.57
C SER A 143 8.35 9.16 -0.11
N GLN A 144 9.31 9.71 0.63
CA GLN A 144 9.19 9.97 2.06
C GLN A 144 9.35 11.47 2.33
N ILE A 145 8.39 12.05 3.05
CA ILE A 145 8.42 13.45 3.49
C ILE A 145 8.41 13.44 5.01
N ARG A 146 9.60 13.63 5.60
CA ARG A 146 9.78 13.77 7.04
C ARG A 146 10.14 15.19 7.37
N ILE A 147 9.22 15.89 8.02
CA ILE A 147 9.40 17.28 8.40
C ILE A 147 9.32 17.44 9.91
N PHE A 148 10.22 18.26 10.44
CA PHE A 148 10.08 18.84 11.77
C PHE A 148 10.13 20.36 11.63
N THR A 149 9.26 21.07 12.34
CA THR A 149 9.33 22.52 12.43
C THR A 149 9.36 22.99 13.87
N ARG A 150 10.09 24.10 14.07
CA ARG A 150 10.04 24.89 15.30
C ARG A 150 9.73 26.32 14.92
N TRP A 151 8.58 26.82 15.38
CA TRP A 151 8.12 28.18 15.16
C TRP A 151 8.22 29.00 16.43
N GLN A 152 8.72 30.23 16.33
CA GLN A 152 8.87 31.16 17.44
C GLN A 152 8.09 32.45 17.16
N SER A 153 7.19 32.84 18.05
CA SER A 153 6.33 34.02 17.85
C SER A 153 7.06 35.36 17.89
N ASN A 154 8.25 35.40 18.48
CA ASN A 154 9.13 36.57 18.49
C ASN A 154 10.54 36.05 18.16
N PRO A 155 11.08 36.24 16.93
CA PRO A 155 10.69 37.25 15.93
C PRO A 155 9.71 36.83 14.80
N ASN A 156 8.94 35.72 14.92
CA ASN A 156 8.26 35.02 13.80
C ASN A 156 9.22 34.21 12.93
N GLN A 157 10.13 33.49 13.59
CA GLN A 157 11.12 32.64 12.93
C GLN A 157 10.60 31.20 12.82
N THR A 158 10.78 30.59 11.64
CA THR A 158 10.47 29.17 11.42
C THR A 158 11.75 28.39 11.09
N ALA A 159 12.07 27.42 11.94
CA ALA A 159 12.99 26.34 11.65
C ALA A 159 12.28 25.24 10.88
N ILE A 160 12.84 24.75 9.78
CA ILE A 160 12.34 23.60 9.04
C ILE A 160 13.48 22.60 8.90
N LEU A 161 13.26 21.37 9.37
CA LEU A 161 14.16 20.24 9.17
C LEU A 161 13.46 19.26 8.23
N LEU A 162 14.07 19.00 7.07
CA LEU A 162 13.64 17.99 6.12
C LEU A 162 14.59 16.81 6.21
N PHE A 163 14.05 15.63 6.49
CA PHE A 163 14.85 14.42 6.61
C PHE A 163 14.70 13.52 5.39
N ASP A 164 15.85 13.18 4.80
CA ASP A 164 15.96 12.25 3.66
C ASP A 164 14.95 12.54 2.52
N PRO A 165 14.84 13.78 2.00
CA PRO A 165 13.89 14.10 0.94
C PRO A 165 14.19 13.29 -0.33
N THR A 166 13.17 12.67 -0.91
CA THR A 166 13.26 11.89 -2.14
C THR A 166 13.38 12.81 -3.36
N GLU A 167 14.05 12.38 -4.44
CA GLU A 167 14.29 13.18 -5.65
C GLU A 167 13.02 13.68 -6.35
N ARG A 168 11.88 13.00 -6.14
CA ARG A 168 10.56 13.41 -6.66
C ARG A 168 10.00 14.67 -5.97
N ILE A 169 10.61 15.12 -4.87
CA ILE A 169 10.28 16.37 -4.17
C ILE A 169 11.12 17.48 -4.82
N VAL A 170 10.60 18.06 -5.91
CA VAL A 170 11.40 18.93 -6.80
C VAL A 170 11.54 20.36 -6.23
N HIS A 171 10.62 20.79 -5.36
CA HIS A 171 10.54 22.18 -4.92
C HIS A 171 10.53 22.31 -3.40
N THR A 172 11.64 22.80 -2.83
CA THR A 172 11.57 23.38 -1.47
C THR A 172 10.56 24.51 -1.47
N PRO A 173 9.59 24.52 -0.54
CA PRO A 173 8.51 25.49 -0.53
C PRO A 173 9.08 26.91 -0.39
N GLU A 174 8.67 27.79 -1.31
CA GLU A 174 9.00 29.20 -1.20
C GLU A 174 8.11 29.85 -0.14
N PRO A 175 8.69 30.46 0.91
CA PRO A 175 7.91 31.03 2.00
C PRO A 175 7.13 32.25 1.52
N ASN A 176 5.80 32.19 1.61
CA ASN A 176 4.97 33.37 1.45
C ASN A 176 5.13 34.28 2.69
N PRO A 177 5.66 35.51 2.54
CA PRO A 177 5.91 36.41 3.67
C PRO A 177 4.66 36.73 4.50
N THR A 178 3.48 36.67 3.89
CA THR A 178 2.21 36.94 4.59
C THR A 178 1.86 35.84 5.58
N HIS A 179 2.24 34.59 5.32
CA HIS A 179 1.82 33.43 6.11
C HIS A 179 2.78 33.08 7.23
N LEU A 180 3.98 33.68 7.29
CA LEU A 180 5.02 33.37 8.30
C LEU A 180 4.58 33.61 9.75
N LYS A 181 3.50 34.36 9.96
CA LYS A 181 2.89 34.61 11.27
C LYS A 181 2.06 33.42 11.79
N ASP A 182 1.79 32.44 10.96
CA ASP A 182 1.06 31.23 11.29
C ASP A 182 2.02 30.03 11.40
N PRO A 183 2.14 29.36 12.56
CA PRO A 183 3.07 28.24 12.70
C PRO A 183 2.82 27.04 11.77
N PHE A 184 1.63 26.93 11.17
CA PHE A 184 1.24 25.84 10.28
C PHE A 184 1.38 26.19 8.78
N TRP A 185 1.88 27.38 8.44
CA TRP A 185 1.99 27.86 7.05
C TRP A 185 2.66 26.87 6.10
N ILE A 186 3.65 26.12 6.61
CA ILE A 186 4.42 25.16 5.82
C ILE A 186 3.58 23.99 5.33
N TYR A 187 2.59 23.55 6.13
CA TYR A 187 1.73 22.43 5.79
C TYR A 187 0.83 22.76 4.61
N ALA A 188 0.41 24.01 4.46
CA ALA A 188 -0.34 24.44 3.28
C ALA A 188 0.44 24.24 1.98
N HIS A 189 1.78 24.29 2.00
CA HIS A 189 2.62 24.07 0.82
C HIS A 189 2.94 22.58 0.62
N ILE A 190 3.30 21.88 1.69
CA ILE A 190 3.64 20.45 1.63
C ILE A 190 2.42 19.62 1.24
N LEU A 191 1.24 19.96 1.73
CA LEU A 191 0.02 19.22 1.41
C LEU A 191 -0.41 19.41 -0.05
N ASP A 192 -0.14 20.58 -0.66
CA ASP A 192 -0.37 20.79 -2.10
C ASP A 192 0.50 19.82 -2.93
N GLU A 193 1.76 19.61 -2.55
CA GLU A 193 2.67 18.65 -3.19
C GLU A 193 2.22 17.19 -2.94
N ILE A 194 1.83 16.86 -1.70
CA ILE A 194 1.32 15.53 -1.35
C ILE A 194 0.07 15.19 -2.17
N VAL A 195 -0.84 16.15 -2.36
CA VAL A 195 -2.04 15.96 -3.20
C VAL A 195 -1.66 15.56 -4.63
N GLN A 196 -0.66 16.21 -5.23
CA GLN A 196 -0.21 15.89 -6.60
C GLN A 196 0.45 14.50 -6.69
N LEU A 197 1.30 14.18 -5.71
CA LEU A 197 1.98 12.88 -5.64
C LEU A 197 0.97 11.73 -5.44
N GLN A 198 -0.03 11.95 -4.57
CA GLN A 198 -1.08 10.97 -4.30
C GLN A 198 -2.07 10.84 -5.46
N ASP A 199 -2.43 11.92 -6.16
CA ASP A 199 -3.25 11.85 -7.36
C ASP A 199 -2.59 10.93 -8.39
N SER A 200 -1.29 11.14 -8.65
CA SER A 200 -0.49 10.30 -9.55
C SER A 200 -0.49 8.82 -9.13
N ALA A 201 -0.31 8.53 -7.84
CA ALA A 201 -0.34 7.16 -7.31
C ALA A 201 -1.71 6.48 -7.49
N VAL A 202 -2.81 7.21 -7.22
CA VAL A 202 -4.17 6.69 -7.37
C VAL A 202 -4.52 6.44 -8.84
N TRP A 203 -4.08 7.30 -9.76
CA TRP A 203 -4.26 7.08 -11.20
C TRP A 203 -3.45 5.89 -11.72
N ALA A 204 -2.21 5.70 -11.24
CA ALA A 204 -1.40 4.55 -11.62
C ALA A 204 -2.09 3.21 -11.34
N ILE A 205 -2.80 3.09 -10.22
CA ILE A 205 -3.63 1.90 -9.92
C ILE A 205 -4.74 1.75 -10.96
N ARG A 206 -5.50 2.82 -11.23
CA ARG A 206 -6.58 2.77 -12.24
C ARG A 206 -6.02 2.28 -13.57
N ASP A 207 -4.84 2.74 -13.96
CA ASP A 207 -4.22 2.40 -15.24
C ASP A 207 -3.80 0.94 -15.35
N GLN A 208 -3.54 0.28 -14.22
CA GLN A 208 -3.36 -1.17 -14.20
C GLN A 208 -4.69 -1.93 -14.27
N ILE A 209 -5.75 -1.42 -13.63
CA ILE A 209 -7.07 -2.07 -13.58
C ILE A 209 -7.82 -1.93 -14.90
N ARG A 210 -7.75 -0.76 -15.54
CA ARG A 210 -8.57 -0.40 -16.70
C ARG A 210 -8.41 -1.34 -17.91
N PRO A 211 -7.21 -1.82 -18.25
CA PRO A 211 -7.04 -2.83 -19.31
C PRO A 211 -7.67 -4.17 -18.97
N ILE A 212 -7.71 -4.55 -17.69
CA ILE A 212 -8.33 -5.80 -17.21
C ILE A 212 -9.84 -5.71 -17.39
N GLU A 213 -10.46 -4.62 -16.92
CA GLU A 213 -11.91 -4.38 -17.08
C GLU A 213 -12.35 -4.39 -18.55
N LYS A 214 -11.50 -3.87 -19.44
CA LYS A 214 -11.78 -3.74 -20.88
C LYS A 214 -11.43 -5.00 -21.67
N ALA A 215 -10.83 -6.01 -21.05
CA ALA A 215 -10.44 -7.22 -21.75
C ALA A 215 -11.68 -7.90 -22.35
N PRO A 216 -11.65 -8.30 -23.63
CA PRO A 216 -12.76 -9.01 -24.23
C PRO A 216 -12.96 -10.36 -23.55
N LYS A 217 -14.19 -10.88 -23.58
CA LYS A 217 -14.47 -12.23 -23.08
C LYS A 217 -13.59 -13.24 -23.84
N PRO A 218 -12.82 -14.09 -23.15
CA PRO A 218 -11.90 -15.01 -23.80
C PRO A 218 -12.66 -16.06 -24.62
N VAL A 219 -12.11 -16.40 -25.79
CA VAL A 219 -12.59 -17.52 -26.60
C VAL A 219 -11.90 -18.79 -26.10
N GLY A 220 -12.66 -19.74 -25.55
CA GLY A 220 -12.13 -20.96 -24.97
C GLY A 220 -11.96 -20.88 -23.45
N ARG A 221 -10.98 -21.61 -22.90
CA ARG A 221 -10.72 -21.62 -21.45
C ARG A 221 -10.04 -20.31 -21.04
N PRO A 222 -10.61 -19.51 -20.12
CA PRO A 222 -9.96 -18.32 -19.61
C PRO A 222 -8.62 -18.66 -18.94
N GLN A 223 -7.59 -17.84 -19.18
CA GLN A 223 -6.29 -17.95 -18.54
C GLN A 223 -5.87 -16.59 -17.96
N PRO A 224 -6.53 -16.13 -16.89
CA PRO A 224 -6.16 -14.88 -16.23
C PRO A 224 -4.78 -15.00 -15.58
N ASP A 225 -4.01 -13.92 -15.63
CA ASP A 225 -2.74 -13.82 -14.92
C ASP A 225 -2.99 -13.49 -13.45
N TYR A 226 -3.25 -14.53 -12.65
CA TYR A 226 -3.50 -14.39 -11.21
C TYR A 226 -2.33 -13.77 -10.46
N ARG A 227 -1.09 -13.97 -10.93
CA ARG A 227 0.08 -13.40 -10.26
C ARG A 227 0.10 -11.89 -10.42
N ARG A 228 -0.09 -11.42 -11.65
CA ARG A 228 -0.20 -9.99 -11.95
C ARG A 228 -1.38 -9.35 -11.20
N LEU A 229 -2.55 -9.99 -11.21
CA LEU A 229 -3.72 -9.51 -10.46
C LEU A 229 -3.43 -9.35 -8.96
N HIS A 230 -2.76 -10.34 -8.36
CA HIS A 230 -2.37 -10.29 -6.96
C HIS A 230 -1.33 -9.19 -6.69
N ASP A 231 -0.35 -9.01 -7.57
CA ASP A 231 0.65 -7.95 -7.44
C ASP A 231 0.00 -6.56 -7.51
N ILE A 232 -0.90 -6.31 -8.48
CA ILE A 232 -1.68 -5.06 -8.55
C ILE A 232 -2.50 -4.86 -7.27
N ALA A 233 -3.11 -5.92 -6.72
CA ALA A 233 -3.89 -5.83 -5.49
C ALA A 233 -3.04 -5.43 -4.29
N ARG A 234 -1.85 -6.02 -4.13
CA ARG A 234 -0.88 -5.63 -3.10
C ARG A 234 -0.47 -4.17 -3.23
N HIS A 235 -0.20 -3.68 -4.44
CA HIS A 235 0.14 -2.25 -4.64
C HIS A 235 -1.05 -1.32 -4.33
N THR A 236 -2.25 -1.72 -4.72
CA THR A 236 -3.49 -0.99 -4.45
C THR A 236 -3.72 -0.84 -2.95
N VAL A 237 -3.59 -1.92 -2.18
CA VAL A 237 -3.74 -1.90 -0.72
C VAL A 237 -2.77 -0.90 -0.07
N HIS A 238 -1.48 -0.94 -0.45
CA HIS A 238 -0.50 -0.03 0.14
C HIS A 238 -0.75 1.44 -0.17
N ILE A 239 -1.16 1.77 -1.41
CA ILE A 239 -1.47 3.15 -1.77
C ILE A 239 -2.71 3.62 -1.00
N THR A 240 -3.76 2.81 -0.91
CA THR A 240 -4.94 3.12 -0.08
C THR A 240 -4.57 3.34 1.38
N GLU A 241 -3.74 2.45 1.95
CA GLU A 241 -3.24 2.56 3.33
C GLU A 241 -2.49 3.88 3.57
N THR A 242 -1.53 4.23 2.70
CA THR A 242 -0.79 5.49 2.86
C THR A 242 -1.71 6.71 2.79
N LEU A 243 -2.73 6.67 1.94
CA LEU A 243 -3.67 7.76 1.78
C LEU A 243 -4.61 7.90 2.99
N ASP A 244 -5.03 6.79 3.60
CA ASP A 244 -5.77 6.79 4.87
C ASP A 244 -4.94 7.41 6.01
N VAL A 245 -3.63 7.08 6.10
CA VAL A 245 -2.72 7.67 7.09
C VAL A 245 -2.53 9.16 6.86
N ILE A 246 -2.34 9.60 5.61
CA ILE A 246 -2.23 11.03 5.26
C ILE A 246 -3.52 11.78 5.61
N SER A 247 -4.70 11.21 5.32
CA SER A 247 -6.00 11.79 5.69
C SER A 247 -6.15 11.95 7.20
N GLN A 248 -5.65 11.01 8.01
CA GLN A 248 -5.61 11.15 9.47
C GLN A 248 -4.65 12.25 9.90
N ASN A 249 -3.45 12.32 9.32
CA ASN A 249 -2.45 13.34 9.67
C ASN A 249 -2.97 14.75 9.41
N ILE A 250 -3.62 15.01 8.27
CA ILE A 250 -4.18 16.33 7.96
C ILE A 250 -5.34 16.72 8.89
N GLU A 251 -6.15 15.75 9.32
CA GLU A 251 -7.19 15.99 10.33
C GLU A 251 -6.57 16.45 11.66
N GLN A 252 -5.46 15.84 12.08
CA GLN A 252 -4.72 16.27 13.27
C GLN A 252 -4.09 17.65 13.09
N ILE A 253 -3.51 17.94 11.92
CA ILE A 253 -2.98 19.27 11.58
C ILE A 253 -4.06 20.33 11.73
N LEU A 254 -5.23 20.12 11.11
CA LEU A 254 -6.37 21.04 11.20
C LEU A 254 -6.86 21.23 12.63
N ARG A 255 -6.97 20.14 13.40
CA ARG A 255 -7.38 20.19 14.82
C ARG A 255 -6.40 21.01 15.67
N HIS A 256 -5.10 20.82 15.48
CA HIS A 256 -4.08 21.55 16.21
C HIS A 256 -3.99 23.02 15.77
N HIS A 257 -4.14 23.30 14.48
CA HIS A 257 -4.23 24.66 13.95
C HIS A 257 -5.41 25.42 14.57
N LEU A 258 -6.61 24.84 14.56
CA LEU A 258 -7.80 25.44 15.17
C LEU A 258 -7.62 25.71 16.67
N ARG A 259 -7.03 24.75 17.40
CA ARG A 259 -6.71 24.91 18.82
C ARG A 259 -5.75 26.07 19.07
N TYR A 260 -4.73 26.21 18.23
CA TYR A 260 -3.76 27.29 18.33
C TYR A 260 -4.41 28.66 18.11
N THR A 261 -5.22 28.80 17.05
CA THR A 261 -5.94 30.03 16.71
C THR A 261 -6.90 30.45 17.83
N ASN A 262 -7.69 29.51 18.36
CA ASN A 262 -8.63 29.80 19.46
C ASN A 262 -7.92 30.26 20.73
N THR A 263 -6.78 29.65 21.07
CA THR A 263 -6.00 30.02 22.27
C THR A 263 -5.43 31.44 22.15
N LYS A 264 -5.00 31.84 20.95
CA LYS A 264 -4.46 33.19 20.70
C LYS A 264 -5.55 34.26 20.73
N ASN A 265 -6.74 33.97 20.22
CA ASN A 265 -7.86 34.92 20.22
C ASN A 265 -8.33 35.28 21.64
N HIS A 266 -8.30 34.32 22.58
CA HIS A 266 -8.66 34.59 23.98
C HIS A 266 -7.63 35.42 24.75
N ASN A 267 -6.37 35.41 24.34
CA ASN A 267 -5.26 36.06 25.07
C ASN A 267 -4.88 37.44 24.49
N SER A 268 -5.63 37.95 23.50
CA SER A 268 -5.30 39.20 22.82
C SER A 268 -5.96 40.41 23.49
N THR A 269 -5.14 41.34 23.97
CA THR A 269 -5.51 42.72 24.37
C THR A 269 -5.03 43.76 23.34
N THR A 270 -4.66 43.32 22.12
CA THR A 270 -4.02 44.17 21.10
C THR A 270 -4.98 44.98 20.23
N ASP A 271 -4.44 46.04 19.62
CA ASP A 271 -5.10 46.98 18.71
C ASP A 271 -5.92 46.28 17.59
N THR A 272 -7.14 46.78 17.34
CA THR A 272 -8.19 46.08 16.58
C THR A 272 -7.78 45.75 15.14
N MET A 273 -7.05 46.66 14.47
CA MET A 273 -6.59 46.43 13.09
C MET A 273 -5.53 45.33 12.98
N THR A 274 -4.64 45.19 13.97
CA THR A 274 -3.59 44.16 13.95
C THR A 274 -4.17 42.79 14.23
N GLU A 275 -5.20 42.72 15.09
CA GLU A 275 -6.01 41.53 15.33
C GLU A 275 -6.70 41.04 14.05
N SER A 276 -7.41 41.94 13.34
CA SER A 276 -8.11 41.58 12.10
C SER A 276 -7.17 41.04 11.02
N ARG A 277 -6.00 41.65 10.82
CA ARG A 277 -5.03 41.17 9.83
C ARG A 277 -4.48 39.78 10.19
N ARG A 278 -4.24 39.52 11.47
CA ARG A 278 -3.75 38.22 11.93
C ARG A 278 -4.79 37.13 11.77
N GLN A 279 -6.04 37.43 12.13
CA GLN A 279 -7.17 36.53 11.95
C GLN A 279 -7.35 36.17 10.47
N GLN A 280 -7.19 37.14 9.56
CA GLN A 280 -7.26 36.89 8.12
C GLN A 280 -6.15 35.92 7.65
N ILE A 281 -4.93 36.06 8.15
CA ILE A 281 -3.82 35.14 7.82
C ILE A 281 -4.12 33.72 8.31
N PHE A 282 -4.59 33.57 9.55
CA PHE A 282 -4.98 32.25 10.08
C PHE A 282 -6.12 31.62 9.28
N MET A 283 -7.10 32.43 8.86
CA MET A 283 -8.21 31.95 8.03
C MET A 283 -7.74 31.50 6.65
N ASP A 284 -6.81 32.21 6.02
CA ASP A 284 -6.26 31.83 4.72
C ASP A 284 -5.50 30.50 4.79
N VAL A 285 -4.60 30.36 5.77
CA VAL A 285 -3.86 29.11 5.99
C VAL A 285 -4.83 27.97 6.31
N HIS A 286 -5.83 28.20 7.19
CA HIS A 286 -6.83 27.19 7.50
C HIS A 286 -7.59 26.73 6.25
N SER A 287 -8.06 27.66 5.43
CA SER A 287 -8.82 27.35 4.22
C SER A 287 -8.00 26.52 3.22
N ARG A 288 -6.70 26.80 3.09
CA ARG A 288 -5.79 25.98 2.27
C ARG A 288 -5.63 24.56 2.82
N LEU A 289 -5.50 24.41 4.14
CA LEU A 289 -5.43 23.10 4.79
C LEU A 289 -6.74 22.32 4.62
N GLU A 290 -7.90 22.96 4.78
CA GLU A 290 -9.21 22.34 4.56
C GLU A 290 -9.40 21.92 3.09
N PHE A 291 -8.96 22.75 2.15
CA PHE A 291 -9.01 22.42 0.73
C PHE A 291 -8.15 21.19 0.41
N ALA A 292 -6.91 21.14 0.91
CA ALA A 292 -6.05 19.97 0.76
C ALA A 292 -6.67 18.70 1.39
N GLN A 293 -7.33 18.83 2.54
CA GLN A 293 -8.07 17.71 3.16
C GLN A 293 -9.20 17.21 2.28
N SER A 294 -9.97 18.12 1.68
CA SER A 294 -11.04 17.79 0.75
C SER A 294 -10.50 17.02 -0.47
N CYS A 295 -9.40 17.48 -1.05
CA CYS A 295 -8.72 16.80 -2.16
C CYS A 295 -8.25 15.39 -1.78
N LEU A 296 -7.53 15.26 -0.65
CA LEU A 296 -7.02 13.96 -0.17
C LEU A 296 -8.16 12.99 0.14
N ASN A 297 -9.25 13.45 0.75
CA ASN A 297 -10.42 12.61 1.00
C ASN A 297 -11.10 12.16 -0.30
N SER A 298 -11.18 13.03 -1.31
CA SER A 298 -11.68 12.66 -2.64
C SER A 298 -10.82 11.58 -3.29
N LEU A 299 -9.49 11.72 -3.23
CA LEU A 299 -8.54 10.71 -3.70
C LEU A 299 -8.69 9.40 -2.93
N ARG A 300 -8.89 9.45 -1.62
CA ARG A 300 -9.11 8.29 -0.75
C ARG A 300 -10.35 7.50 -1.14
N HIS A 301 -11.46 8.20 -1.39
CA HIS A 301 -12.66 7.56 -1.93
C HIS A 301 -12.42 6.88 -3.28
N ARG A 302 -11.61 7.48 -4.15
CA ARG A 302 -11.23 6.89 -5.45
C ARG A 302 -10.33 5.66 -5.27
N ALA A 303 -9.36 5.70 -4.37
CA ALA A 303 -8.49 4.57 -4.06
C ALA A 303 -9.30 3.36 -3.58
N ILE A 304 -10.22 3.58 -2.63
CA ILE A 304 -11.15 2.54 -2.13
C ILE A 304 -12.05 2.00 -3.26
N ALA A 305 -12.53 2.87 -4.16
CA ALA A 305 -13.32 2.43 -5.30
C ALA A 305 -12.50 1.57 -6.28
N ASN A 306 -11.25 1.94 -6.54
CA ASN A 306 -10.32 1.16 -7.37
C ASN A 306 -10.02 -0.21 -6.74
N GLU A 307 -9.79 -0.26 -5.42
CA GLU A 307 -9.59 -1.51 -4.69
C GLU A 307 -10.80 -2.46 -4.86
N LYS A 308 -12.01 -1.95 -4.65
CA LYS A 308 -13.25 -2.72 -4.84
C LYS A 308 -13.42 -3.21 -6.27
N ARG A 309 -13.09 -2.37 -7.27
CA ARG A 309 -13.12 -2.76 -8.68
C ARG A 309 -12.17 -3.91 -8.96
N LEU A 310 -10.92 -3.82 -8.48
CA LEU A 310 -9.94 -4.88 -8.65
C LEU A 310 -10.35 -6.19 -7.96
N GLN A 311 -10.90 -6.12 -6.75
CA GLN A 311 -11.45 -7.30 -6.06
C GLN A 311 -12.56 -7.96 -6.87
N ASN A 312 -13.44 -7.16 -7.48
CA ASN A 312 -14.50 -7.67 -8.35
C ASN A 312 -13.94 -8.35 -9.60
N GLU A 313 -12.92 -7.77 -10.25
CA GLU A 313 -12.24 -8.37 -11.41
C GLU A 313 -11.54 -9.69 -11.05
N ILE A 314 -10.88 -9.76 -9.88
CA ILE A 314 -10.27 -11.00 -9.38
C ILE A 314 -11.33 -12.08 -9.19
N GLN A 315 -12.46 -11.74 -8.56
CA GLN A 315 -13.56 -12.67 -8.34
C GLN A 315 -14.17 -13.13 -9.66
N LEU A 316 -14.38 -12.22 -10.61
CA LEU A 316 -14.87 -12.52 -11.94
C LEU A 316 -13.93 -13.50 -12.66
N ALA A 317 -12.62 -13.29 -12.58
CA ALA A 317 -11.62 -14.16 -13.19
C ALA A 317 -11.71 -15.61 -12.64
N PHE A 318 -11.79 -15.78 -11.31
CA PHE A 318 -11.98 -17.10 -10.69
C PHE A 318 -13.30 -17.75 -11.11
N ASN A 319 -14.40 -17.02 -11.02
CA ASN A 319 -15.73 -17.54 -11.36
C ASN A 319 -15.82 -17.95 -12.83
N THR A 320 -15.20 -17.19 -13.74
CA THR A 320 -15.23 -17.49 -15.18
C THR A 320 -14.45 -18.77 -15.50
N VAL A 321 -13.28 -18.99 -14.86
CA VAL A 321 -12.52 -20.25 -15.01
C VAL A 321 -13.31 -21.42 -14.44
N ALA A 322 -13.86 -21.27 -13.23
CA ALA A 322 -14.66 -22.32 -12.59
C ALA A 322 -15.90 -22.69 -13.43
N GLN A 323 -16.60 -21.70 -14.00
CA GLN A 323 -17.76 -21.92 -14.87
C GLN A 323 -17.35 -22.64 -16.16
N HIS A 324 -16.20 -22.29 -16.75
CA HIS A 324 -15.69 -22.97 -17.93
C HIS A 324 -15.35 -24.44 -17.64
N ASP A 325 -14.62 -24.70 -16.56
CA ASP A 325 -14.21 -26.05 -16.16
C ASP A 325 -15.41 -26.92 -15.77
N ALA A 326 -16.41 -26.35 -15.09
CA ALA A 326 -17.67 -27.03 -14.82
C ALA A 326 -18.43 -27.37 -16.11
N SER A 327 -18.53 -26.43 -17.06
CA SER A 327 -19.16 -26.68 -18.36
C SER A 327 -18.42 -27.77 -19.15
N LEU A 328 -17.09 -27.77 -19.13
CA LEU A 328 -16.27 -28.80 -19.77
C LEU A 328 -16.47 -30.16 -19.11
N SER A 329 -16.47 -30.23 -17.78
CA SER A 329 -16.73 -31.47 -17.02
C SER A 329 -18.10 -32.07 -17.35
N VAL A 330 -19.15 -31.24 -17.46
CA VAL A 330 -20.48 -31.69 -17.90
C VAL A 330 -20.46 -32.21 -19.33
N LYS A 331 -19.76 -31.54 -20.25
CA LYS A 331 -19.62 -32.00 -21.65
C LYS A 331 -18.86 -33.32 -21.73
N ILE A 332 -17.77 -33.47 -20.97
CA ILE A 332 -17.00 -34.72 -20.89
C ILE A 332 -17.88 -35.83 -20.32
N SER A 333 -18.58 -35.59 -19.22
CA SER A 333 -19.49 -36.57 -18.61
C SER A 333 -20.59 -36.99 -19.57
N HIS A 334 -21.20 -36.03 -20.28
CA HIS A 334 -22.20 -36.33 -21.30
C HIS A 334 -21.61 -37.14 -22.47
N ALA A 335 -20.42 -36.77 -22.94
CA ALA A 335 -19.72 -37.51 -23.99
C ALA A 335 -19.42 -38.96 -23.55
N MET A 336 -18.95 -39.16 -22.31
CA MET A 336 -18.71 -40.49 -21.73
C MET A 336 -20.01 -41.30 -21.56
N MET A 337 -21.11 -40.66 -21.16
CA MET A 337 -22.42 -41.32 -21.07
C MET A 337 -22.94 -41.72 -22.46
N SER A 338 -22.74 -40.86 -23.46
CA SER A 338 -23.11 -41.14 -24.85
C SER A 338 -22.25 -42.25 -25.45
N ASP A 339 -20.93 -42.24 -25.18
CA ASP A 339 -19.98 -43.27 -25.56
C ASP A 339 -19.89 -44.40 -24.51
N SER A 340 -21.06 -44.83 -24.04
CA SER A 340 -21.18 -45.91 -23.04
C SER A 340 -20.63 -47.26 -23.53
N THR A 341 -20.22 -47.38 -24.79
CA THR A 341 -19.69 -48.63 -25.36
C THR A 341 -18.42 -49.06 -24.64
N ALA A 342 -17.44 -48.17 -24.48
CA ALA A 342 -16.18 -48.51 -23.80
C ALA A 342 -16.41 -48.89 -22.32
N LEU A 343 -17.27 -48.13 -21.62
CA LEU A 343 -17.63 -48.41 -20.22
C LEU A 343 -18.36 -49.76 -20.08
N LYS A 344 -19.27 -50.08 -21.00
CA LYS A 344 -19.97 -51.38 -21.04
C LYS A 344 -19.00 -52.53 -21.33
N THR A 345 -18.04 -52.33 -22.22
CA THR A 345 -17.03 -53.35 -22.53
C THR A 345 -16.14 -53.63 -21.32
N LEU A 346 -15.68 -52.60 -20.61
CA LEU A 346 -14.88 -52.80 -19.40
C LEU A 346 -15.69 -53.52 -18.32
N ALA A 347 -16.94 -53.11 -18.08
CA ALA A 347 -17.82 -53.80 -17.16
C ALA A 347 -18.01 -55.28 -17.55
N PHE A 348 -18.26 -55.56 -18.84
CA PHE A 348 -18.39 -56.92 -19.35
C PHE A 348 -17.14 -57.77 -19.11
N VAL A 349 -15.95 -57.23 -19.36
CA VAL A 349 -14.68 -57.90 -19.05
C VAL A 349 -14.59 -58.24 -17.56
N THR A 350 -14.93 -57.30 -16.67
CA THR A 350 -14.92 -57.59 -15.22
C THR A 350 -15.90 -58.71 -14.84
N PHE A 351 -17.10 -58.77 -15.43
CA PHE A 351 -18.07 -59.85 -15.16
C PHE A 351 -17.59 -61.23 -15.62
N ILE A 352 -16.80 -61.31 -16.68
CA ILE A 352 -16.25 -62.59 -17.17
C ILE A 352 -15.06 -63.05 -16.32
N PHE A 353 -14.16 -62.15 -15.96
CA PHE A 353 -12.90 -62.53 -15.31
C PHE A 353 -12.99 -62.61 -13.79
N LEU A 354 -13.90 -61.87 -13.14
CA LEU A 354 -14.00 -61.83 -11.69
C LEU A 354 -14.40 -63.19 -11.07
N PRO A 355 -15.41 -63.93 -11.59
CA PRO A 355 -15.82 -65.19 -10.97
C PRO A 355 -14.74 -66.29 -11.06
N PRO A 356 -14.12 -66.57 -12.23
CA PRO A 356 -13.04 -67.56 -12.31
C PRO A 356 -11.83 -67.18 -11.47
N THR A 357 -11.50 -65.89 -11.36
CA THR A 357 -10.37 -65.41 -10.55
C THR A 357 -10.64 -65.61 -9.06
N PHE A 358 -11.85 -65.30 -8.58
CA PHE A 358 -12.25 -65.55 -7.19
C PHE A 358 -12.21 -67.04 -6.84
N ILE A 359 -12.78 -67.89 -7.70
CA ILE A 359 -12.75 -69.35 -7.54
C ILE A 359 -11.31 -69.87 -7.58
N SER A 360 -10.48 -69.37 -8.51
CA SER A 360 -9.07 -69.72 -8.59
C SER A 360 -8.33 -69.36 -7.30
N SER A 361 -8.60 -68.20 -6.70
CA SER A 361 -7.97 -67.79 -5.44
C SER A 361 -8.44 -68.67 -4.27
N LEU A 362 -9.72 -69.00 -4.21
CA LEU A 362 -10.30 -69.83 -3.13
C LEU A 362 -9.67 -71.24 -3.11
N PHE A 363 -9.42 -71.80 -4.29
CA PHE A 363 -8.85 -73.13 -4.44
C PHE A 363 -7.34 -73.14 -4.75
N SER A 364 -6.67 -71.97 -4.75
CA SER A 364 -5.26 -71.84 -5.17
C SER A 364 -4.29 -72.69 -4.35
N MET A 365 -4.68 -73.05 -3.12
CA MET A 365 -3.87 -73.85 -2.20
C MET A 365 -4.19 -75.35 -2.26
N THR A 366 -5.27 -75.77 -2.91
CA THR A 366 -5.74 -77.17 -2.87
C THR A 366 -5.43 -77.98 -4.12
N PHE A 367 -5.04 -77.34 -5.24
CA PHE A 367 -4.86 -78.01 -6.53
C PHE A 367 -3.40 -78.23 -6.97
N PHE A 368 -2.43 -77.64 -6.27
CA PHE A 368 -1.00 -77.84 -6.54
C PHE A 368 -0.35 -78.54 -5.36
N ASN A 369 0.13 -79.77 -5.58
CA ASN A 369 0.88 -80.52 -4.58
C ASN A 369 2.34 -80.61 -5.01
N TYR A 370 3.26 -80.22 -4.13
CA TYR A 370 4.69 -80.25 -4.37
C TYR A 370 5.26 -81.48 -3.67
N ASP A 371 5.47 -82.56 -4.43
CA ASP A 371 6.07 -83.79 -3.92
C ASP A 371 7.33 -84.11 -4.74
N ASN A 372 8.46 -84.30 -4.04
CA ASN A 372 9.75 -84.73 -4.60
C ASN A 372 10.29 -83.92 -5.80
N GLY A 373 10.15 -82.60 -5.79
CA GLY A 373 10.76 -81.72 -6.81
C GLY A 373 10.05 -81.70 -8.16
N VAL A 374 8.92 -82.39 -8.30
CA VAL A 374 8.08 -82.40 -9.50
C VAL A 374 6.75 -81.71 -9.19
N PHE A 375 6.40 -80.69 -9.97
CA PHE A 375 5.11 -80.01 -9.84
C PHE A 375 4.00 -80.95 -10.37
N SER A 376 3.20 -81.53 -9.48
CA SER A 376 2.07 -82.39 -9.81
C SER A 376 0.78 -81.56 -9.78
N VAL A 377 0.07 -81.53 -10.92
CA VAL A 377 -1.29 -80.97 -11.00
C VAL A 377 -2.24 -82.02 -10.41
N ALA A 378 -3.00 -81.63 -9.38
CA ALA A 378 -3.98 -82.51 -8.75
C ALA A 378 -5.07 -82.95 -9.77
N GLY A 379 -5.45 -84.22 -9.77
CA GLY A 379 -6.46 -84.78 -10.68
C GLY A 379 -7.86 -84.16 -10.53
N GLU A 380 -8.06 -83.44 -9.43
CA GLU A 380 -9.27 -82.74 -9.02
C GLU A 380 -9.42 -81.35 -9.66
N ILE A 381 -8.51 -80.94 -10.56
CA ILE A 381 -8.61 -79.67 -11.31
C ILE A 381 -9.95 -79.51 -12.07
N TRP A 382 -10.66 -80.61 -12.33
CA TRP A 382 -12.02 -80.57 -12.89
C TRP A 382 -13.03 -79.86 -11.98
N ILE A 383 -12.83 -79.86 -10.65
CA ILE A 383 -13.68 -79.14 -9.69
C ILE A 383 -13.61 -77.63 -9.92
N TYR A 384 -12.44 -77.08 -10.27
CA TYR A 384 -12.31 -75.68 -10.65
C TYR A 384 -13.24 -75.33 -11.82
N TRP A 385 -13.22 -76.12 -12.90
CA TRP A 385 -14.08 -75.90 -14.07
C TRP A 385 -15.57 -76.11 -13.76
N ALA A 386 -15.89 -77.06 -12.89
CA ALA A 386 -17.25 -77.36 -12.45
C ALA A 386 -17.90 -76.19 -11.69
N PHE A 387 -17.12 -75.35 -10.99
CA PHE A 387 -17.62 -74.14 -10.33
C PHE A 387 -17.43 -72.87 -11.18
N ALA A 388 -16.28 -72.69 -11.82
CA ALA A 388 -15.96 -71.48 -12.56
C ALA A 388 -16.90 -71.24 -13.75
N ILE A 389 -17.24 -72.27 -14.54
CA ILE A 389 -18.11 -72.13 -15.72
C ILE A 389 -19.53 -71.73 -15.30
N PRO A 390 -20.22 -72.45 -14.39
CA PRO A 390 -21.57 -72.07 -13.98
C PRO A 390 -21.63 -70.69 -13.33
N THR A 391 -20.68 -70.34 -12.46
CA THR A 391 -20.69 -69.02 -11.80
C THR A 391 -20.50 -67.88 -12.79
N THR A 392 -19.65 -68.05 -13.81
CA THR A 392 -19.46 -67.06 -14.88
C THR A 392 -20.71 -66.93 -15.76
N LEU A 393 -21.35 -68.07 -16.08
CA LEU A 393 -22.60 -68.09 -16.85
C LEU A 393 -23.73 -67.39 -16.09
N VAL A 394 -23.90 -67.69 -14.80
CA VAL A 394 -24.90 -67.04 -13.94
C VAL A 394 -24.64 -65.54 -13.84
N SER A 395 -23.39 -65.12 -13.61
CA SER A 395 -23.01 -63.70 -13.54
C SER A 395 -23.36 -62.95 -14.84
N THR A 396 -23.05 -63.54 -15.99
CA THR A 396 -23.34 -62.96 -17.31
C THR A 396 -24.84 -62.90 -17.60
N ILE A 397 -25.61 -63.95 -17.24
CA ILE A 397 -27.06 -64.00 -17.41
C ILE A 397 -27.75 -62.94 -16.55
N VAL A 398 -27.35 -62.81 -15.27
CA VAL A 398 -27.89 -61.80 -14.36
C VAL A 398 -27.67 -60.40 -14.94
N TRP A 399 -26.47 -60.10 -15.45
CA TRP A 399 -26.18 -58.81 -16.08
C TRP A 399 -27.08 -58.52 -17.30
N GLN A 400 -27.28 -59.51 -18.19
CA GLN A 400 -28.14 -59.39 -19.37
C GLN A 400 -29.61 -59.13 -19.00
N PHE A 401 -30.12 -59.84 -18.00
CA PHE A 401 -31.49 -59.63 -17.51
C PHE A 401 -31.63 -58.26 -16.82
N TRP A 402 -30.63 -57.83 -16.06
CA TRP A 402 -30.66 -56.53 -15.39
C TRP A 402 -30.65 -55.37 -16.39
N HIS A 403 -29.81 -55.43 -17.43
CA HIS A 403 -29.80 -54.42 -18.50
C HIS A 403 -31.14 -54.37 -19.29
N LYS A 404 -31.87 -55.49 -19.39
CA LYS A 404 -33.20 -55.53 -20.05
C LYS A 404 -34.33 -55.02 -19.17
N ILE A 405 -34.26 -55.24 -17.86
CA ILE A 405 -35.33 -54.91 -16.90
C ILE A 405 -35.20 -53.49 -16.36
N SER A 406 -33.98 -52.94 -16.26
CA SER A 406 -33.79 -51.53 -15.92
C SER A 406 -34.49 -50.68 -16.99
N PRO A 407 -35.58 -49.95 -16.65
CA PRO A 407 -36.22 -49.07 -17.61
C PRO A 407 -35.16 -48.12 -18.15
N LYS A 408 -35.08 -47.99 -19.49
CA LYS A 408 -34.27 -46.95 -20.14
C LYS A 408 -34.48 -45.66 -19.36
N GLU A 409 -33.48 -45.22 -18.60
CA GLU A 409 -33.54 -43.90 -18.00
C GLU A 409 -33.84 -42.91 -19.13
N ARG A 410 -34.81 -42.04 -18.85
CA ARG A 410 -35.47 -41.15 -19.80
C ARG A 410 -34.44 -40.55 -20.76
N LYS A 411 -34.59 -40.86 -22.04
CA LYS A 411 -34.12 -39.96 -23.09
C LYS A 411 -34.81 -38.60 -22.85
N GLU A 412 -34.02 -37.65 -22.36
CA GLU A 412 -34.08 -36.22 -22.67
C GLU A 412 -35.49 -35.64 -22.86
N ALA A 413 -35.98 -34.91 -21.86
CA ALA A 413 -36.69 -33.68 -22.20
C ALA A 413 -35.65 -32.76 -22.86
N PRO A 414 -35.86 -32.27 -24.09
CA PRO A 414 -34.94 -31.31 -24.67
C PRO A 414 -35.00 -30.06 -23.79
N LEU A 415 -33.89 -29.73 -23.10
CA LEU A 415 -33.64 -28.39 -22.57
C LEU A 415 -33.41 -27.41 -23.74
N LYS A 416 -34.37 -27.34 -24.68
CA LYS A 416 -34.43 -26.28 -25.70
C LYS A 416 -34.67 -24.90 -25.08
N ASN A 417 -34.98 -24.83 -23.78
CA ASN A 417 -35.18 -23.59 -23.05
C ASN A 417 -34.03 -23.21 -22.08
N ALA A 418 -32.97 -24.02 -21.96
CA ALA A 418 -31.78 -23.59 -21.19
C ALA A 418 -30.66 -22.98 -22.06
N ALA A 419 -30.79 -23.08 -23.39
CA ALA A 419 -29.90 -22.43 -24.35
C ALA A 419 -30.32 -20.99 -24.72
N THR A 420 -31.39 -20.47 -24.11
CA THR A 420 -31.76 -19.05 -24.19
C THR A 420 -31.71 -18.41 -22.81
N PHE A 421 -30.66 -18.66 -22.03
CA PHE A 421 -30.23 -17.64 -21.07
C PHE A 421 -29.39 -16.63 -21.84
N SER A 422 -30.09 -15.77 -22.59
CA SER A 422 -29.51 -14.66 -23.34
C SER A 422 -28.95 -13.66 -22.35
N LEU A 423 -27.75 -13.15 -22.63
CA LEU A 423 -27.05 -12.08 -21.90
C LEU A 423 -27.83 -10.74 -21.75
N ARG A 424 -29.12 -10.69 -22.13
CA ARG A 424 -30.01 -9.54 -21.91
C ARG A 424 -30.70 -9.54 -20.55
N ASP A 425 -30.72 -10.67 -19.84
CA ASP A 425 -31.43 -10.79 -18.55
C ASP A 425 -30.53 -10.45 -17.33
N ILE A 426 -29.30 -9.96 -17.55
CA ILE A 426 -28.37 -9.49 -16.51
C ILE A 426 -27.79 -8.11 -16.86
N VAL A 427 -28.63 -7.14 -17.20
CA VAL A 427 -28.28 -5.70 -17.16
C VAL A 427 -29.18 -5.01 -16.16
#